data_AF-A0A061HB55-F1
#
_entry.id   AF-A0A061HB55-F1
#
_cell.length_a   1.000
_cell.length_b   1.000
_cell.length_c   1.000
_cell.angle_alpha   90.00
_cell.angle_beta   90.00
_cell.angle_gamma   90.00
#
_symmetry.space_group_name_H-M   'P 1'
#
loop_
_entity.id
_entity.type
_entity.pdbx_description
1 polymer ?
#
loop_
_entity_poly.entity_id
_entity_poly.type
_entity_poly.pdbx_seq_one_letter_code
_entity_poly.pdbx_strand_id
1 'polypeptide(L)'
;MKFPHYTFKGQSLLIKALILILLSSAHALLLQRGISLSDYPGYYCKTRIVSFSQVEKTLEAACNGFISTRNDARRPLVFIDDEEVENLIFEWIIPLIDTKPSTGEKRKFIEKIIFNNSCELTDVVYYDHIEKKHKSCQLVPEVSTSTTPEKRLDPDKSLIRCGSLSWDIVSIQHDAFRYLSYSLQEFVHVQSTFGLVDGPWRRAPMNKMMTQNKRSHNVSYQIVINKHIEVCGFVVRHHIIRKVHVAVKPDEGKKKRLSSKTIQEKQSISIVCFTDQKFLLIPPNWKSEDFNPLKRKTLA
;
A
#
# COMPACT_ATOMS: atom_id res chain seq x y z
N MET A 1 -28.64 -44.00 -23.68
CA MET A 1 -27.82 -44.52 -22.56
C MET A 1 -28.68 -45.49 -21.77
N LYS A 2 -28.27 -46.76 -21.70
CA LYS A 2 -29.05 -47.86 -21.09
C LYS A 2 -28.73 -47.93 -19.59
N PHE A 3 -29.76 -47.83 -18.75
CA PHE A 3 -29.68 -48.08 -17.31
C PHE A 3 -29.52 -49.58 -17.06
N PRO A 4 -28.57 -50.03 -16.22
CA PRO A 4 -28.57 -51.41 -15.75
C PRO A 4 -29.50 -51.51 -14.53
N HIS A 5 -30.75 -51.89 -14.76
CA HIS A 5 -31.59 -52.45 -13.72
C HIS A 5 -31.17 -53.91 -13.49
N TYR A 6 -30.20 -54.14 -12.61
CA TYR A 6 -30.00 -55.44 -12.00
C TYR A 6 -30.41 -55.37 -10.53
N THR A 7 -31.60 -55.92 -10.28
CA THR A 7 -32.13 -56.19 -8.95
C THR A 7 -31.24 -57.21 -8.23
N PHE A 8 -30.43 -56.73 -7.29
CA PHE A 8 -29.72 -57.56 -6.32
C PHE A 8 -30.72 -58.15 -5.29
N LYS A 9 -31.39 -59.24 -5.66
CA LYS A 9 -32.08 -60.15 -4.72
C LYS A 9 -31.06 -61.17 -4.21
N GLY A 10 -30.69 -61.10 -2.94
CA GLY A 10 -29.86 -62.14 -2.30
C GLY A 10 -28.70 -61.67 -1.41
N GLN A 11 -28.50 -60.37 -1.20
CA GLN A 11 -27.47 -59.91 -0.27
C GLN A 11 -28.03 -59.70 1.15
N SER A 12 -27.34 -60.29 2.13
CA SER A 12 -27.57 -60.10 3.57
C SER A 12 -27.69 -58.61 3.90
N LEU A 13 -28.65 -58.26 4.77
CA LEU A 13 -28.87 -56.89 5.29
C LEU A 13 -27.57 -56.25 5.79
N LEU A 14 -26.65 -57.06 6.29
CA LEU A 14 -25.35 -56.63 6.80
C LEU A 14 -24.43 -56.07 5.69
N ILE A 15 -24.49 -56.64 4.49
CA ILE A 15 -23.74 -56.15 3.31
C ILE A 15 -24.33 -54.83 2.82
N LYS A 16 -25.67 -54.71 2.81
CA LYS A 16 -26.34 -53.45 2.43
C LYS A 16 -26.05 -52.33 3.43
N ALA A 17 -26.02 -52.65 4.72
CA ALA A 17 -25.64 -51.71 5.77
C ALA A 17 -24.18 -51.28 5.64
N LEU A 18 -23.25 -52.21 5.38
CA LEU A 18 -21.84 -51.89 5.12
C LEU A 18 -21.66 -50.99 3.90
N ILE A 19 -22.37 -51.25 2.79
CA ILE A 19 -22.31 -50.42 1.58
C ILE A 19 -22.89 -49.02 1.84
N LEU A 20 -23.99 -48.91 2.59
CA LEU A 20 -24.57 -47.62 2.97
C LEU A 20 -23.64 -46.84 3.93
N ILE A 21 -23.00 -47.52 4.88
CA ILE A 21 -22.00 -46.92 5.76
C ILE A 21 -20.80 -46.44 4.94
N LEU A 22 -20.28 -47.27 4.01
CA LEU A 22 -19.20 -46.90 3.10
C LEU A 22 -19.57 -45.74 2.16
N LEU A 23 -20.81 -45.68 1.67
CA LEU A 23 -21.30 -44.58 0.82
C LEU A 23 -21.49 -43.29 1.62
N SER A 24 -21.99 -43.39 2.85
CA SER A 24 -22.15 -42.25 3.76
C SER A 24 -20.80 -41.74 4.28
N SER A 25 -19.83 -42.63 4.54
CA SER A 25 -18.47 -42.25 4.90
C SER A 25 -17.69 -41.70 3.71
N ALA A 26 -17.90 -42.21 2.50
CA ALA A 26 -17.34 -41.64 1.28
C ALA A 26 -17.94 -40.26 0.97
N HIS A 27 -19.25 -40.05 1.21
CA HIS A 27 -19.89 -38.74 1.11
C HIS A 27 -19.42 -37.78 2.21
N ALA A 28 -19.22 -38.26 3.44
CA ALA A 28 -18.63 -37.46 4.51
C ALA A 28 -17.17 -37.09 4.22
N LEU A 29 -16.38 -38.00 3.62
CA LEU A 29 -15.02 -37.73 3.15
C LEU A 29 -15.01 -36.75 1.96
N LEU A 30 -16.00 -36.83 1.07
CA LEU A 30 -16.19 -35.91 -0.06
C LEU A 30 -16.64 -34.52 0.40
N LEU A 31 -17.51 -34.44 1.41
CA LEU A 31 -17.93 -33.19 2.03
C LEU A 31 -16.80 -32.59 2.89
N GLN A 32 -15.97 -33.40 3.55
CA GLN A 32 -14.72 -32.95 4.18
C GLN A 32 -13.69 -32.46 3.15
N ARG A 33 -13.63 -33.06 1.95
CA ARG A 33 -12.78 -32.55 0.85
C ARG A 33 -13.26 -31.23 0.26
N GLY A 34 -14.53 -30.87 0.44
CA GLY A 34 -15.03 -29.51 0.16
C GLY A 34 -14.53 -28.46 1.15
N ILE A 35 -13.95 -28.86 2.28
CA ILE A 35 -13.45 -27.98 3.35
C ILE A 35 -11.93 -27.76 3.26
N SER A 36 -11.19 -28.42 2.36
CA SER A 36 -9.74 -28.22 2.21
C SER A 36 -9.36 -27.13 1.19
N LEU A 37 -9.93 -25.92 1.32
CA LEU A 37 -9.22 -24.68 1.04
C LEU A 37 -8.89 -24.12 2.44
N SER A 38 -7.69 -24.20 3.02
CA SER A 38 -6.34 -24.46 2.54
C SER A 38 -5.40 -24.35 3.73
N ASP A 39 -4.47 -25.28 3.95
CA ASP A 39 -3.62 -25.28 5.15
C ASP A 39 -2.53 -24.18 5.19
N TYR A 40 -2.40 -23.37 4.12
CA TYR A 40 -1.34 -22.37 4.02
C TYR A 40 -1.87 -20.93 4.21
N PRO A 41 -1.22 -20.11 5.04
CA PRO A 41 -1.57 -18.71 5.20
C PRO A 41 -1.33 -17.88 3.94
N GLY A 42 -2.21 -16.92 3.66
CA GLY A 42 -2.04 -15.95 2.57
C GLY A 42 -3.35 -15.54 1.89
N TYR A 43 -3.21 -14.95 0.70
CA TYR A 43 -4.33 -14.49 -0.13
C TYR A 43 -4.58 -15.45 -1.29
N TYR A 44 -5.78 -16.01 -1.32
CA TYR A 44 -6.21 -17.01 -2.29
C TYR A 44 -6.92 -16.35 -3.46
N CYS A 45 -6.16 -16.16 -4.54
CA CYS A 45 -6.58 -15.52 -5.78
C CYS A 45 -6.92 -16.60 -6.82
N LYS A 46 -8.12 -17.18 -6.72
CA LYS A 46 -8.61 -18.30 -7.57
C LYS A 46 -7.74 -19.55 -7.48
N THR A 47 -6.70 -19.65 -8.31
CA THR A 47 -5.76 -20.80 -8.33
C THR A 47 -4.38 -20.45 -7.77
N ARG A 48 -4.10 -19.18 -7.48
CA ARG A 48 -2.80 -18.71 -6.99
C ARG A 48 -2.93 -18.29 -5.53
N ILE A 49 -1.97 -18.74 -4.72
CA ILE A 49 -1.77 -18.25 -3.36
C ILE A 49 -0.71 -17.16 -3.41
N VAL A 50 -1.03 -15.98 -2.91
CA VAL A 50 -0.08 -14.88 -2.72
C VAL A 50 0.28 -14.83 -1.24
N SER A 51 1.55 -15.03 -0.91
CA SER A 51 2.01 -15.01 0.48
C SER A 51 1.97 -13.60 1.07
N PHE A 52 1.87 -13.50 2.40
CA PHE A 52 1.93 -12.22 3.12
C PHE A 52 3.20 -11.43 2.79
N SER A 53 4.36 -12.09 2.83
CA SER A 53 5.64 -11.45 2.47
C SER A 53 5.67 -10.91 1.03
N GLN A 54 4.98 -11.57 0.08
CA GLN A 54 4.87 -11.04 -1.27
C GLN A 54 4.00 -9.78 -1.33
N VAL A 55 2.90 -9.76 -0.59
CA VAL A 55 2.02 -8.59 -0.48
C VAL A 55 2.75 -7.42 0.19
N GLU A 56 3.43 -7.66 1.30
CA GLU A 56 4.23 -6.64 2.02
C GLU A 56 5.30 -6.01 1.13
N LYS A 57 6.11 -6.83 0.42
CA LYS A 57 7.12 -6.34 -0.52
C LYS A 57 6.50 -5.56 -1.67
N THR A 58 5.32 -5.97 -2.13
CA THR A 58 4.59 -5.26 -3.18
C THR A 58 4.09 -3.91 -2.69
N LEU A 59 3.55 -3.86 -1.46
CA LEU A 59 3.08 -2.64 -0.82
C LEU A 59 4.24 -1.67 -0.60
N GLU A 60 5.38 -2.14 -0.08
CA GLU A 60 6.59 -1.34 0.07
C GLU A 60 7.06 -0.76 -1.28
N ALA A 61 7.06 -1.57 -2.35
CA ALA A 61 7.40 -1.09 -3.68
C ALA A 61 6.41 -0.05 -4.21
N ALA A 62 5.11 -0.23 -3.95
CA ALA A 62 4.06 0.70 -4.35
C ALA A 62 4.19 2.04 -3.61
N CYS A 63 4.44 2.00 -2.31
CA CYS A 63 4.68 3.15 -1.44
C CYS A 63 5.91 3.96 -1.85
N ASN A 64 7.00 3.28 -2.18
CA ASN A 64 8.17 3.93 -2.76
C ASN A 64 7.87 4.56 -4.13
N GLY A 65 6.88 4.06 -4.85
CA GLY A 65 6.38 4.65 -6.09
C GLY A 65 5.81 6.06 -5.90
N PHE A 66 5.21 6.38 -4.74
CA PHE A 66 4.70 7.72 -4.45
C PHE A 66 5.81 8.76 -4.35
N ILE A 67 6.99 8.40 -3.84
CA ILE A 67 8.08 9.36 -3.58
C ILE A 67 9.09 9.45 -4.72
N SER A 68 8.93 8.64 -5.77
CA SER A 68 9.87 8.63 -6.89
C SER A 68 9.63 9.79 -7.86
N THR A 69 10.56 10.73 -7.91
CA THR A 69 10.53 11.90 -8.81
C THR A 69 10.92 11.55 -10.25
N ARG A 70 11.50 10.36 -10.48
CA ARG A 70 11.95 9.94 -11.81
C ARG A 70 10.78 9.88 -12.80
N ASN A 71 11.05 10.31 -14.03
CA ASN A 71 10.06 10.29 -15.11
C ASN A 71 9.76 8.88 -15.62
N ASP A 72 10.70 7.95 -15.54
CA ASP A 72 10.54 6.55 -15.94
C ASP A 72 10.06 5.65 -14.80
N ALA A 73 9.99 6.16 -13.57
CA ALA A 73 9.50 5.37 -12.44
C ALA A 73 8.02 4.98 -12.62
N ARG A 74 7.74 3.74 -12.19
CA ARG A 74 6.38 3.24 -12.00
C ARG A 74 5.76 3.95 -10.79
N ARG A 75 4.49 4.32 -10.89
CA ARG A 75 3.76 5.09 -9.88
C ARG A 75 2.43 4.40 -9.56
N PRO A 76 1.89 4.59 -8.33
CA PRO A 76 0.56 4.10 -7.99
C PRO A 76 -0.50 4.64 -8.94
N LEU A 77 -1.40 3.76 -9.38
CA LEU A 77 -2.47 4.09 -10.28
C LEU A 77 -3.75 4.31 -9.48
N VAL A 78 -4.43 5.43 -9.69
CA VAL A 78 -5.73 5.69 -9.03
C VAL A 78 -6.73 4.60 -9.44
N PHE A 79 -7.29 3.95 -8.42
CA PHE A 79 -8.28 2.89 -8.51
C PHE A 79 -9.69 3.42 -8.20
N ILE A 80 -9.84 4.09 -7.05
CA ILE A 80 -11.04 4.88 -6.71
C ILE A 80 -10.63 6.34 -6.71
N ASP A 81 -11.39 7.12 -7.46
CA ASP A 81 -11.16 8.54 -7.65
C ASP A 81 -12.08 9.34 -6.73
N ASP A 82 -11.57 10.43 -6.17
CA ASP A 82 -12.27 11.28 -5.20
C ASP A 82 -11.87 12.75 -5.42
N GLU A 83 -12.71 13.68 -4.95
CA GLU A 83 -12.41 15.12 -4.97
C GLU A 83 -11.40 15.46 -3.87
N GLU A 84 -11.52 14.82 -2.70
CA GLU A 84 -10.58 14.93 -1.60
C GLU A 84 -9.40 13.98 -1.85
N VAL A 85 -8.19 14.57 -1.87
CA VAL A 85 -6.97 13.85 -2.22
C VAL A 85 -6.69 12.73 -1.21
N GLU A 86 -7.05 12.94 0.05
CA GLU A 86 -6.91 11.99 1.15
C GLU A 86 -7.68 10.69 0.94
N ASN A 87 -8.82 10.75 0.22
CA ASN A 87 -9.73 9.63 0.00
C ASN A 87 -9.38 8.81 -1.26
N LEU A 88 -8.36 9.21 -2.01
CA LEU A 88 -7.89 8.44 -3.16
C LEU A 88 -7.41 7.04 -2.75
N ILE A 89 -7.82 6.03 -3.52
CA ILE A 89 -7.38 4.65 -3.36
C ILE A 89 -6.63 4.22 -4.62
N PHE A 90 -5.55 3.48 -4.44
CA PHE A 90 -4.61 3.14 -5.49
C PHE A 90 -4.53 1.64 -5.73
N GLU A 91 -4.17 1.26 -6.95
CA GLU A 91 -3.84 -0.11 -7.33
C GLU A 91 -2.37 -0.25 -7.72
N TRP A 92 -1.80 -1.42 -7.39
CA TRP A 92 -0.47 -1.82 -7.84
C TRP A 92 -0.42 -3.30 -8.18
N ILE A 93 -0.02 -3.62 -9.42
CA ILE A 93 0.17 -4.99 -9.89
C ILE A 93 1.27 -5.71 -9.10
N ILE A 94 0.92 -6.90 -8.59
CA ILE A 94 1.85 -7.83 -7.95
C ILE A 94 2.71 -8.46 -9.04
N PRO A 95 4.04 -8.33 -8.98
CA PRO A 95 4.90 -8.96 -9.98
C PRO A 95 4.73 -10.48 -9.97
N LEU A 96 4.65 -11.06 -11.16
CA LEU A 96 4.71 -12.50 -11.32
C LEU A 96 6.11 -12.96 -10.93
N ILE A 97 6.21 -13.88 -9.97
CA ILE A 97 7.47 -14.57 -9.72
C ILE A 97 7.73 -15.44 -10.96
N ASP A 98 8.95 -15.38 -11.50
CA ASP A 98 9.46 -16.03 -12.73
C ASP A 98 9.32 -17.57 -12.74
N THR A 99 8.10 -18.07 -12.61
CA THR A 99 7.77 -19.43 -13.03
C THR A 99 7.37 -19.31 -14.49
N LYS A 100 8.36 -19.46 -15.37
CA LYS A 100 8.13 -19.63 -16.81
C LYS A 100 7.03 -20.67 -16.98
N PRO A 101 5.89 -20.35 -17.63
CA PRO A 101 4.93 -21.37 -17.98
C PRO A 101 5.63 -22.38 -18.88
N SER A 102 5.56 -23.67 -18.54
CA SER A 102 6.12 -24.76 -19.33
C SER A 102 5.53 -24.85 -20.76
N THR A 103 4.48 -24.07 -21.05
CA THR A 103 3.67 -24.14 -22.27
C THR A 103 3.64 -22.84 -23.09
N GLY A 104 4.42 -21.80 -22.77
CA GLY A 104 4.47 -20.57 -23.58
C GLY A 104 3.17 -19.74 -23.62
N GLU A 105 2.10 -20.16 -22.95
CA GLU A 105 0.89 -19.36 -22.80
C GLU A 105 1.13 -18.21 -21.80
N LYS A 106 0.82 -16.98 -22.21
CA LYS A 106 0.81 -15.81 -21.32
C LYS A 106 -0.13 -16.09 -20.14
N ARG A 107 0.40 -16.09 -18.91
CA ARG A 107 -0.41 -16.26 -17.70
C ARG A 107 -1.54 -15.23 -17.69
N LYS A 108 -2.76 -15.72 -17.53
CA LYS A 108 -4.00 -14.93 -17.70
C LYS A 108 -4.29 -14.05 -16.47
N PHE A 109 -3.83 -14.38 -15.28
CA PHE A 109 -4.20 -13.64 -14.06
C PHE A 109 -3.18 -12.55 -13.74
N ILE A 110 -3.68 -11.32 -13.53
CA ILE A 110 -2.92 -10.18 -13.05
C ILE A 110 -3.50 -9.83 -11.68
N GLU A 111 -2.82 -10.28 -10.62
CA GLU A 111 -3.17 -9.90 -9.25
C GLU A 111 -2.64 -8.50 -8.93
N LYS A 112 -3.39 -7.77 -8.10
CA LYS A 112 -3.06 -6.42 -7.68
C LYS A 112 -3.33 -6.26 -6.18
N ILE A 113 -2.57 -5.37 -5.55
CA ILE A 113 -2.93 -4.83 -4.24
C ILE A 113 -3.72 -3.54 -4.43
N ILE A 114 -4.63 -3.27 -3.51
CA ILE A 114 -5.39 -2.03 -3.35
C ILE A 114 -4.97 -1.40 -2.02
N PHE A 115 -4.67 -0.11 -1.99
CA PHE A 115 -4.11 0.56 -0.81
C PHE A 115 -4.37 2.07 -0.83
N ASN A 116 -4.24 2.72 0.33
CA ASN A 116 -4.51 4.16 0.50
C ASN A 116 -3.23 5.03 0.51
N ASN A 117 -3.41 6.35 0.66
CA ASN A 117 -2.32 7.33 0.78
C ASN A 117 -1.36 7.04 1.94
N SER A 118 -1.84 6.42 3.02
CA SER A 118 -1.07 6.08 4.22
C SER A 118 -0.28 4.78 4.08
N CYS A 119 -0.22 4.20 2.88
CA CYS A 119 0.45 2.92 2.63
C CYS A 119 -0.18 1.74 3.37
N GLU A 120 -1.48 1.82 3.65
CA GLU A 120 -2.23 0.74 4.29
C GLU A 120 -2.91 -0.11 3.23
N LEU A 121 -2.73 -1.42 3.33
CA LEU A 121 -3.37 -2.38 2.44
C LEU A 121 -4.88 -2.40 2.71
N THR A 122 -5.68 -2.23 1.66
CA THR A 122 -7.13 -2.32 1.71
C THR A 122 -7.62 -3.68 1.22
N ASP A 123 -7.06 -4.18 0.11
CA ASP A 123 -7.48 -5.45 -0.48
C ASP A 123 -6.39 -6.05 -1.39
N VAL A 124 -6.51 -7.34 -1.69
CA VAL A 124 -5.76 -8.03 -2.74
C VAL A 124 -6.76 -8.58 -3.73
N VAL A 125 -6.67 -8.18 -4.99
CA VAL A 125 -7.65 -8.51 -6.02
C VAL A 125 -7.02 -9.24 -7.20
N TYR A 126 -7.82 -10.06 -7.88
CA TYR A 126 -7.46 -10.69 -9.15
C TYR A 126 -8.52 -10.40 -10.20
N TYR A 127 -8.11 -10.34 -11.48
CA TYR A 127 -9.06 -10.19 -12.58
C TYR A 127 -9.67 -11.55 -12.97
N ASP A 128 -10.99 -11.68 -12.79
CA ASP A 128 -11.75 -12.86 -13.24
C ASP A 128 -12.18 -12.69 -14.69
N HIS A 129 -11.57 -13.45 -15.60
CA HIS A 129 -11.88 -13.40 -17.04
C HIS A 129 -13.28 -13.88 -17.40
N ILE A 130 -13.91 -14.70 -16.55
CA ILE A 130 -15.25 -15.20 -16.80
C ILE A 130 -16.26 -14.06 -16.57
N GLU A 131 -16.12 -13.36 -15.45
CA GLU A 131 -17.01 -12.25 -15.07
C GLU A 131 -16.53 -10.88 -15.55
N LYS A 132 -15.34 -10.81 -16.17
CA LYS A 132 -14.68 -9.59 -16.66
C LYS A 132 -14.59 -8.47 -15.61
N LYS A 133 -14.35 -8.85 -14.35
CA LYS A 133 -14.23 -7.91 -13.23
C LYS A 133 -13.14 -8.34 -12.25
N HIS A 134 -12.66 -7.38 -11.44
CA HIS A 134 -11.77 -7.69 -10.33
C HIS A 134 -12.58 -8.28 -9.17
N LYS A 135 -12.03 -9.30 -8.52
CA LYS A 135 -12.58 -9.93 -7.32
C LYS A 135 -11.52 -9.97 -6.23
N SER A 136 -11.95 -9.79 -4.98
CA SER A 136 -11.10 -9.92 -3.80
C SER A 136 -10.63 -11.36 -3.63
N CYS A 137 -9.37 -11.51 -3.24
CA CYS A 137 -8.78 -12.79 -2.88
C CYS A 137 -9.22 -13.16 -1.47
N GLN A 138 -9.45 -14.44 -1.22
CA GLN A 138 -9.83 -14.90 0.11
C GLN A 138 -8.61 -14.85 1.04
N LEU A 139 -8.73 -14.16 2.18
CA LEU A 139 -7.70 -14.12 3.20
C LEU A 139 -7.79 -15.37 4.07
N VAL A 140 -6.68 -16.10 4.19
CA VAL A 140 -6.50 -17.19 5.15
C VAL A 140 -5.41 -16.77 6.13
N PRO A 141 -5.75 -16.50 7.40
CA PRO A 141 -4.80 -16.01 8.39
C PRO A 141 -3.79 -17.10 8.78
N GLU A 142 -2.65 -16.70 9.33
CA GLU A 142 -1.72 -17.61 10.00
C GLU A 142 -2.38 -18.15 11.28
N VAL A 143 -2.60 -19.48 11.34
CA VAL A 143 -3.01 -20.14 12.58
C VAL A 143 -1.80 -20.09 13.53
N SER A 144 -1.84 -19.21 14.51
CA SER A 144 -0.74 -18.99 15.43
C SER A 144 -0.56 -20.18 16.37
N THR A 145 0.32 -21.12 16.05
CA THR A 145 0.84 -22.12 17.02
C THR A 145 2.17 -21.69 17.66
N SER A 146 2.45 -20.40 17.69
CA SER A 146 3.68 -19.85 18.27
C SER A 146 3.33 -18.66 19.16
N THR A 147 3.60 -18.81 20.46
CA THR A 147 3.94 -17.72 21.40
C THR A 147 5.21 -17.02 20.92
N THR A 148 5.13 -16.38 19.76
CA THR A 148 6.04 -15.31 19.39
C THR A 148 5.46 -14.07 20.03
N PRO A 149 6.23 -13.34 20.86
CA PRO A 149 5.73 -12.13 21.47
C PRO A 149 5.31 -11.23 20.32
N GLU A 150 4.01 -11.02 20.25
CA GLU A 150 3.37 -9.96 19.51
C GLU A 150 4.30 -8.76 19.67
N LYS A 151 4.98 -8.38 18.58
CA LYS A 151 5.79 -7.16 18.58
C LYS A 151 4.77 -6.05 18.65
N ARG A 152 4.22 -5.83 19.84
CA ARG A 152 3.53 -4.63 20.25
C ARG A 152 4.58 -3.55 20.05
N LEU A 153 4.61 -3.03 18.83
CA LEU A 153 4.89 -1.63 18.65
C LEU A 153 3.78 -0.97 19.46
N ASP A 154 4.04 -0.78 20.76
CA ASP A 154 3.52 0.39 21.43
C ASP A 154 3.70 1.53 20.43
N PRO A 155 2.65 2.31 20.13
CA PRO A 155 2.81 3.45 19.27
C PRO A 155 3.88 4.31 19.91
N ASP A 156 5.09 4.25 19.33
CA ASP A 156 6.23 4.98 19.81
C ASP A 156 5.79 6.44 19.74
N LYS A 157 5.58 7.08 20.90
CA LYS A 157 4.91 8.38 21.01
C LYS A 157 5.66 9.49 20.24
N SER A 158 6.79 9.17 19.62
CA SER A 158 7.59 10.04 18.76
C SER A 158 7.38 9.84 17.26
N LEU A 159 6.61 8.83 16.81
CA LEU A 159 6.45 8.54 15.37
C LEU A 159 5.24 9.27 14.77
N ILE A 160 5.52 10.22 13.89
CA ILE A 160 4.50 10.94 13.11
C ILE A 160 4.40 10.33 11.71
N ARG A 161 3.19 10.22 11.16
CA ARG A 161 2.93 9.73 9.79
C ARG A 161 2.21 10.80 8.96
N CYS A 162 2.58 10.91 7.70
CA CYS A 162 1.85 11.69 6.71
C CYS A 162 1.98 11.07 5.31
N GLY A 163 0.86 10.61 4.76
CA GLY A 163 0.85 9.79 3.55
C GLY A 163 1.79 8.59 3.69
N SER A 164 2.62 8.37 2.67
CA SER A 164 3.60 7.27 2.63
C SER A 164 4.86 7.50 3.48
N LEU A 165 4.97 8.63 4.17
CA LEU A 165 6.13 8.97 4.97
C LEU A 165 5.83 8.91 6.46
N SER A 166 6.85 8.55 7.23
CA SER A 166 6.83 8.57 8.68
C SER A 166 8.14 9.14 9.22
N TRP A 167 8.15 9.74 10.41
CA TRP A 167 9.35 10.32 11.01
C TRP A 167 9.33 10.14 12.51
N ASP A 168 10.51 10.01 13.08
CA ASP A 168 10.72 10.30 14.50
C ASP A 168 10.86 11.82 14.70
N ILE A 169 10.20 12.37 15.70
CA ILE A 169 10.27 13.81 16.06
C ILE A 169 11.73 14.28 16.22
N VAL A 170 12.58 13.49 16.89
CA VAL A 170 13.99 13.83 17.12
C VAL A 170 14.75 13.93 15.80
N SER A 171 14.42 13.09 14.81
CA SER A 171 15.01 13.17 13.47
C SER A 171 14.67 14.49 12.79
N ILE A 172 13.41 14.94 12.89
CA ILE A 172 12.98 16.22 12.30
C ILE A 172 13.69 17.38 12.97
N GLN A 173 13.72 17.40 14.30
CA GLN A 173 14.40 18.45 15.06
C GLN A 173 15.89 18.50 14.71
N HIS A 174 16.55 17.34 14.61
CA HIS A 174 17.96 17.25 14.27
C HIS A 174 18.26 17.78 12.85
N ASP A 175 17.44 17.40 11.87
CA ASP A 175 17.57 17.94 10.51
C ASP A 175 17.31 19.45 10.49
N ALA A 176 16.31 19.92 11.24
CA ALA A 176 15.99 21.34 11.31
C ALA A 176 17.12 22.15 11.98
N PHE A 177 17.73 21.63 13.04
CA PHE A 177 18.88 22.26 13.68
C PHE A 177 20.08 22.34 12.73
N ARG A 178 20.30 21.33 11.90
CA ARG A 178 21.40 21.33 10.92
C ARG A 178 21.16 22.32 9.76
N TYR A 179 19.95 22.36 9.22
CA TYR A 179 19.67 23.03 7.95
C TYR A 179 18.96 24.39 8.10
N LEU A 180 18.15 24.58 9.14
CA LEU A 180 17.30 25.76 9.31
C LEU A 180 17.79 26.72 10.41
N SER A 181 18.81 26.33 11.19
CA SER A 181 19.35 27.19 12.27
C SER A 181 19.93 28.51 11.78
N TYR A 182 20.31 28.61 10.49
CA TYR A 182 20.93 29.80 9.92
C TYR A 182 20.00 30.66 9.05
N SER A 183 18.80 30.19 8.68
CA SER A 183 17.89 30.97 7.81
C SER A 183 16.42 30.61 8.00
N LEU A 184 15.77 31.29 8.95
CA LEU A 184 14.30 31.32 9.05
C LEU A 184 13.63 32.17 7.94
N GLN A 185 14.41 32.74 7.03
CA GLN A 185 13.92 33.55 5.91
C GLN A 185 13.34 32.72 4.75
N GLU A 186 13.61 31.41 4.70
CA GLU A 186 13.09 30.50 3.66
C GLU A 186 11.64 30.06 3.90
N PHE A 187 11.02 30.55 4.97
CA PHE A 187 9.68 30.15 5.38
C PHE A 187 8.61 30.92 4.60
N VAL A 188 7.72 30.17 3.94
CA VAL A 188 6.60 30.74 3.18
C VAL A 188 5.37 30.86 4.06
N HIS A 189 4.77 32.05 4.13
CA HIS A 189 3.55 32.28 4.90
C HIS A 189 2.35 31.53 4.32
N VAL A 190 1.57 30.89 5.20
CA VAL A 190 0.29 30.29 4.83
C VAL A 190 -0.80 31.36 4.99
N GLN A 191 -1.13 32.04 3.88
CA GLN A 191 -2.03 33.21 3.87
C GLN A 191 -3.40 32.97 4.54
N SER A 192 -3.95 31.76 4.47
CA SER A 192 -5.24 31.45 5.09
C SER A 192 -5.23 31.44 6.62
N THR A 193 -4.06 31.54 7.26
CA THR A 193 -3.91 31.35 8.72
C THR A 193 -3.63 32.62 9.51
N PHE A 194 -3.62 33.80 8.88
CA PHE A 194 -3.28 35.06 9.57
C PHE A 194 -4.22 35.42 10.75
N GLY A 195 -5.49 35.00 10.68
CA GLY A 195 -6.48 35.25 11.74
C GLY A 195 -6.57 34.16 12.82
N LEU A 196 -5.76 33.11 12.74
CA LEU A 196 -5.79 32.00 13.71
C LEU A 196 -5.01 32.36 14.98
N VAL A 197 -5.45 31.82 16.12
CA VAL A 197 -4.83 32.07 17.44
C VAL A 197 -3.34 31.70 17.46
N ASP A 198 -2.95 30.63 16.76
CA ASP A 198 -1.56 30.20 16.59
C ASP A 198 -0.95 30.59 15.22
N GLY A 199 -1.66 31.39 14.44
CA GLY A 199 -1.24 31.94 13.17
C GLY A 199 -0.35 33.20 13.28
N PRO A 200 0.24 33.66 12.17
CA PRO A 200 0.25 33.00 10.85
C PRO A 200 1.20 31.80 10.84
N TRP A 201 0.75 30.69 10.26
CA TRP A 201 1.59 29.53 10.03
C TRP A 201 2.55 29.78 8.88
N ARG A 202 3.67 29.06 8.91
CA ARG A 202 4.71 29.11 7.89
C ARG A 202 5.09 27.71 7.44
N ARG A 203 5.52 27.57 6.18
CA ARG A 203 6.04 26.30 5.64
C ARG A 203 7.52 26.40 5.37
N ALA A 204 8.27 25.37 5.71
CA ALA A 204 9.67 25.23 5.29
C ALA A 204 9.89 23.89 4.59
N PRO A 205 10.64 23.88 3.48
CA PRO A 205 11.06 22.64 2.84
C PRO A 205 12.08 21.92 3.72
N MET A 206 11.94 20.60 3.78
CA MET A 206 12.80 19.68 4.50
C MET A 206 13.09 18.48 3.60
N ASN A 207 14.14 17.72 3.92
CA ASN A 207 14.51 16.51 3.20
C ASN A 207 14.64 15.35 4.16
N LYS A 208 14.08 14.20 3.80
CA LYS A 208 14.25 12.94 4.52
C LYS A 208 15.11 12.01 3.69
N MET A 209 16.18 11.47 4.26
CA MET A 209 16.96 10.43 3.60
C MET A 209 16.24 9.09 3.70
N MET A 210 15.99 8.46 2.56
CA MET A 210 15.35 7.14 2.44
C MET A 210 16.30 6.18 1.73
N THR A 211 16.47 4.97 2.27
CA THR A 211 17.28 3.94 1.62
C THR A 211 16.37 2.94 0.92
N GLN A 212 16.49 2.83 -0.41
CA GLN A 212 15.75 1.90 -1.24
C GLN A 212 16.73 1.12 -2.12
N ASN A 213 16.62 -0.22 -2.15
CA ASN A 213 17.51 -1.09 -2.94
C ASN A 213 19.00 -0.76 -2.76
N LYS A 214 19.43 -0.54 -1.50
CA LYS A 214 20.80 -0.15 -1.11
C LYS A 214 21.26 1.22 -1.64
N ARG A 215 20.35 2.05 -2.16
CA ARG A 215 20.62 3.43 -2.59
C ARG A 215 19.87 4.40 -1.70
N SER A 216 20.60 5.37 -1.15
CA SER A 216 19.99 6.46 -0.40
C SER A 216 19.56 7.57 -1.35
N HIS A 217 18.37 8.11 -1.16
CA HIS A 217 17.86 9.27 -1.87
C HIS A 217 17.10 10.18 -0.92
N ASN A 218 17.11 11.48 -1.23
CA ASN A 218 16.41 12.47 -0.43
C ASN A 218 14.98 12.65 -0.97
N VAL A 219 14.01 12.51 -0.08
CA VAL A 219 12.60 12.81 -0.34
C VAL A 219 12.31 14.17 0.27
N SER A 220 11.90 15.11 -0.56
CA SER A 220 11.51 16.45 -0.09
C SER A 220 10.09 16.42 0.48
N TYR A 221 9.90 17.09 1.61
CA TYR A 221 8.62 17.34 2.26
C TYR A 221 8.61 18.78 2.80
N GLN A 222 7.46 19.26 3.28
CA GLN A 222 7.40 20.53 3.99
C GLN A 222 6.92 20.30 5.41
N ILE A 223 7.50 21.03 6.36
CA ILE A 223 6.93 21.20 7.70
C ILE A 223 6.06 22.44 7.72
N VAL A 224 5.00 22.40 8.52
CA VAL A 224 4.16 23.56 8.85
C VAL A 224 4.47 23.92 10.29
N ILE A 225 4.87 25.17 10.53
CA ILE A 225 5.14 25.69 11.86
C ILE A 225 4.18 26.83 12.21
N ASN A 226 3.87 26.96 13.49
CA ASN A 226 3.07 28.05 14.02
C ASN A 226 3.94 29.25 14.44
N LYS A 227 3.30 30.28 15.02
CA LYS A 227 4.00 31.50 15.50
C LYS A 227 5.01 31.26 16.62
N HIS A 228 4.91 30.14 17.35
CA HIS A 228 5.84 29.74 18.41
C HIS A 228 6.96 28.81 17.91
N ILE A 229 7.07 28.62 16.58
CA ILE A 229 8.05 27.71 15.96
C ILE A 229 7.82 26.25 16.40
N GLU A 230 6.57 25.90 16.70
CA GLU A 230 6.16 24.52 16.90
C GLU A 230 5.70 23.93 15.57
N VAL A 231 6.17 22.72 15.26
CA VAL A 231 5.68 21.95 14.13
C VAL A 231 4.25 21.51 14.43
N CYS A 232 3.32 21.93 13.57
CA CYS A 232 1.90 21.61 13.68
C CYS A 232 1.38 20.78 12.50
N GLY A 233 2.20 20.53 11.48
CA GLY A 233 1.81 19.67 10.37
C GLY A 233 2.91 19.44 9.34
N PHE A 234 2.56 18.66 8.33
CA PHE A 234 3.45 18.20 7.27
C PHE A 234 2.72 18.27 5.92
N VAL A 235 3.49 18.52 4.87
CA VAL A 235 3.02 18.42 3.49
C VAL A 235 3.94 17.47 2.73
N VAL A 236 3.36 16.40 2.19
CA VAL A 236 4.07 15.38 1.42
C VAL A 236 3.57 15.39 -0.01
N ARG A 237 4.49 15.32 -0.96
CA ARG A 237 4.16 15.21 -2.38
C ARG A 237 4.15 13.75 -2.79
N HIS A 238 3.03 13.29 -3.33
CA HIS A 238 2.89 11.96 -3.92
C HIS A 238 2.84 12.05 -5.44
N HIS A 239 3.53 11.13 -6.10
CA HIS A 239 3.54 10.97 -7.55
C HIS A 239 2.65 9.80 -7.94
N ILE A 240 1.64 10.08 -8.75
CA ILE A 240 0.57 9.13 -9.08
C ILE A 240 0.35 9.05 -10.59
N ILE A 241 -0.45 8.07 -11.02
CA ILE A 241 -1.03 8.01 -12.35
C ILE A 241 -2.56 8.07 -12.23
N ARG A 242 -3.20 8.96 -12.99
CA ARG A 242 -4.66 9.03 -13.13
C ARG A 242 -5.05 8.62 -14.54
N LYS A 243 -6.21 7.98 -14.70
CA LYS A 243 -6.78 7.70 -16.03
C LYS A 243 -7.61 8.92 -16.42
N VAL A 244 -7.28 9.54 -17.56
CA VAL A 244 -8.01 10.71 -18.07
C VAL A 244 -8.56 10.40 -19.46
N HIS A 245 -9.75 10.92 -19.75
CA HIS A 245 -10.41 10.75 -21.04
C HIS A 245 -10.12 11.95 -21.93
N VAL A 246 -9.48 11.71 -23.08
CA VAL A 246 -9.11 12.76 -24.03
C VAL A 246 -9.88 12.55 -25.33
N ALA A 247 -10.39 13.64 -25.90
CA ALA A 247 -11.03 13.64 -27.21
C ALA A 247 -9.99 13.32 -28.30
N VAL A 248 -10.29 12.36 -29.16
CA VAL A 248 -9.48 12.06 -30.35
C VAL A 248 -9.94 12.98 -31.47
N LYS A 249 -9.00 13.73 -32.08
CA LYS A 249 -9.31 14.53 -33.27
C LYS A 249 -9.87 13.61 -34.36
N PRO A 250 -11.02 13.93 -34.97
CA PRO A 250 -11.53 13.14 -36.08
C PRO A 250 -10.56 13.27 -37.26
N ASP A 251 -10.17 12.13 -37.84
CA ASP A 251 -9.46 12.13 -39.13
C ASP A 251 -10.34 12.80 -40.20
N GLU A 252 -9.75 13.75 -40.94
CA GLU A 252 -10.37 14.39 -42.08
C GLU A 252 -10.74 13.33 -43.13
N GLY A 253 -12.00 12.94 -43.16
CA GLY A 253 -12.52 11.99 -44.17
C GLY A 253 -13.55 11.00 -43.66
N LYS A 254 -13.71 10.80 -42.35
CA LYS A 254 -14.78 9.95 -41.81
C LYS A 254 -15.76 10.76 -40.98
N LYS A 255 -16.95 11.04 -41.53
CA LYS A 255 -18.13 11.36 -40.72
C LYS A 255 -18.35 10.18 -39.76
N LYS A 256 -18.02 10.33 -38.45
CA LYS A 256 -18.77 9.79 -37.31
C LYS A 256 -18.02 9.90 -35.98
N ARG A 257 -18.77 10.39 -34.98
CA ARG A 257 -18.61 10.32 -33.50
C ARG A 257 -17.27 10.78 -32.93
N LEU A 258 -17.34 11.81 -32.09
CA LEU A 258 -16.33 12.09 -31.07
C LEU A 258 -16.02 10.78 -30.34
N SER A 259 -14.81 10.26 -30.52
CA SER A 259 -14.32 9.10 -29.78
C SER A 259 -13.40 9.62 -28.68
N SER A 260 -13.61 9.14 -27.46
CA SER A 260 -12.73 9.43 -26.34
C SER A 260 -11.74 8.28 -26.17
N LYS A 261 -10.46 8.60 -25.98
CA LYS A 261 -9.44 7.62 -25.59
C LYS A 261 -9.06 7.85 -24.13
N THR A 262 -9.01 6.77 -23.35
CA THR A 262 -8.43 6.82 -22.01
C THR A 262 -6.91 6.79 -22.12
N ILE A 263 -6.24 7.78 -21.54
CA ILE A 263 -4.79 7.81 -21.40
C ILE A 263 -4.42 7.79 -19.91
N GLN A 264 -3.20 7.37 -19.61
CA GLN A 264 -2.64 7.44 -18.27
C GLN A 264 -1.80 8.71 -18.17
N GLU A 265 -2.15 9.58 -17.24
CA GLU A 265 -1.44 10.82 -16.99
C GLU A 265 -0.69 10.75 -15.67
N LYS A 266 0.59 11.12 -15.70
CA LYS A 266 1.43 11.22 -14.50
C LYS A 266 1.17 12.56 -13.83
N GLN A 267 0.75 12.53 -12.57
CA GLN A 267 0.42 13.71 -11.79
C GLN A 267 1.18 13.73 -10.47
N SER A 268 1.12 14.85 -9.76
CA SER A 268 1.55 14.94 -8.37
C SER A 268 0.44 15.55 -7.54
N ILE A 269 0.19 14.96 -6.37
CA ILE A 269 -0.77 15.45 -5.38
C ILE A 269 -0.01 15.85 -4.11
N SER A 270 -0.60 16.72 -3.30
CA SER A 270 -0.04 17.12 -2.01
C SER A 270 -0.94 16.62 -0.91
N ILE A 271 -0.40 15.81 -0.01
CA ILE A 271 -1.07 15.33 1.19
C ILE A 271 -0.69 16.26 2.33
N VAL A 272 -1.68 16.83 3.03
CA VAL A 272 -1.46 17.72 4.17
C VAL A 272 -1.92 17.00 5.43
N CYS A 273 -1.04 16.84 6.41
CA CYS A 273 -1.36 16.19 7.68
C CYS A 273 -1.05 17.13 8.83
N PHE A 274 -2.08 17.54 9.56
CA PHE A 274 -1.90 18.26 10.82
C PHE A 274 -1.72 17.26 11.97
N THR A 275 -0.89 17.61 12.94
CA THR A 275 -0.61 16.78 14.11
C THR A 275 -1.20 17.43 15.36
N ASP A 276 -1.91 16.64 16.16
CA ASP A 276 -2.35 17.06 17.49
C ASP A 276 -1.17 17.20 18.46
N GLN A 277 -0.12 16.40 18.24
CA GLN A 277 1.14 16.47 18.98
C GLN A 277 2.05 17.53 18.36
N LYS A 278 1.94 18.75 18.86
CA LYS A 278 2.84 19.86 18.52
C LYS A 278 4.17 19.70 19.26
N PHE A 279 5.28 20.04 18.61
CA PHE A 279 6.61 20.02 19.21
C PHE A 279 7.46 21.17 18.68
N LEU A 280 8.37 21.69 19.51
CA LEU A 280 9.30 22.74 19.11
C LEU A 280 10.23 22.22 18.01
N LEU A 281 10.37 22.99 16.93
CA LEU A 281 11.24 22.64 15.81
C LEU A 281 12.72 22.55 16.24
N ILE A 282 13.15 23.45 17.13
CA ILE A 282 14.49 23.45 17.72
C ILE A 282 14.35 23.53 19.24
N PRO A 283 14.68 22.47 19.99
CA PRO A 283 14.67 22.52 21.46
C PRO A 283 15.69 23.53 22.01
N PRO A 284 15.34 24.28 23.08
CA PRO A 284 16.21 25.32 23.64
C PRO A 284 17.52 24.78 24.24
N ASN A 285 17.56 23.49 24.60
CA ASN A 285 18.70 22.87 25.26
C ASN A 285 19.75 22.32 24.28
N TRP A 286 19.55 22.42 22.97
CA TRP A 286 20.48 21.88 21.99
C TRP A 286 21.60 22.88 21.71
N LYS A 287 22.83 22.53 22.13
CA LYS A 287 24.03 23.28 21.79
C LYS A 287 24.65 22.73 20.52
N SER A 288 25.32 23.58 19.73
CA SER A 288 26.03 23.16 18.51
C SER A 288 27.08 22.07 18.76
N GLU A 289 27.58 21.96 20.00
CA GLU A 289 28.58 20.97 20.43
C GLU A 289 28.02 19.55 20.61
N ASP A 290 26.71 19.40 20.84
CA ASP A 290 26.06 18.11 21.14
C ASP A 290 25.98 17.19 19.91
N PHE A 291 26.20 17.73 18.71
CA PHE A 291 25.94 17.02 17.45
C PHE A 291 27.11 17.02 16.48
N ASN A 292 28.34 17.05 16.98
CA ASN A 292 29.53 16.87 16.16
C ASN A 292 29.59 15.40 15.64
N PRO A 293 29.34 15.12 14.34
CA PRO A 293 29.27 13.75 13.82
C PRO A 293 30.61 13.00 13.95
N LEU A 294 31.71 13.72 14.11
CA LEU A 294 33.05 13.18 14.33
C LEU A 294 33.28 12.64 15.75
N LYS A 295 32.40 12.94 16.73
CA LYS A 295 32.49 12.39 18.10
C LYS A 295 31.73 11.07 18.29
N ARG A 296 31.00 10.55 17.30
CA ARG A 296 30.55 9.15 17.30
C ARG A 296 31.70 8.22 16.87
N LYS A 297 32.76 8.20 17.66
CA LYS A 297 33.64 7.04 17.79
C LYS A 297 33.71 6.68 19.26
N THR A 298 33.70 5.37 19.50
CA THR A 298 33.88 4.67 20.78
C THR A 298 32.70 4.73 21.74
N LEU A 299 31.89 3.66 21.74
CA LEU A 299 32.00 2.60 22.74
C LEU A 299 31.35 1.33 22.16
N ALA A 300 32.20 0.37 21.83
CA ALA A 300 31.88 -1.05 21.79
C ALA A 300 32.17 -1.62 23.18
#